data_AF-A0A3D3TGX1-F1
#
_entry.id   AF-A0A3D3TGX1-F1
#
_cell.length_a   1.000
_cell.length_b   1.000
_cell.length_c   1.000
_cell.angle_alpha   90.00
_cell.angle_beta   90.00
_cell.angle_gamma   90.00
#
_symmetry.space_group_name_H-M   'P 1'
#
loop_
_entity.id
_entity.type
_entity.pdbx_description
1 polymer ?
#
loop_
_entity_poly.entity_id
_entity_poly.type
_entity_poly.pdbx_seq_one_letter_code
_entity_poly.pdbx_strand_id
1 'polypeptide(L)'
;GLNPSNDGEVIRLSIPPLTEERRKDLVKQSKQEAEDAKISVRNARRDAIDAIKKSVKEGTPEDVAKDGEASVQKVHDKYIKQIDELFAAKEKEIMTV
;
A
#
# COMPACT_ATOMS: atom_id res chain seq x y z
N GLY A 1 -1.75 8.57 24.32
CA GLY A 1 -0.57 9.37 24.69
C GLY A 1 0.40 8.46 25.40
N LEU A 2 1.66 8.47 24.99
CA LEU A 2 2.72 7.75 25.68
C LEU A 2 3.35 8.70 26.71
N ASN A 3 3.63 8.21 27.91
CA ASN A 3 4.31 8.99 28.93
C ASN A 3 5.83 8.76 28.81
N PRO A 4 6.62 9.74 28.34
CA PRO A 4 8.07 9.63 28.30
C PRO A 4 8.65 9.68 29.72
N SER A 5 9.57 8.78 30.00
CA SER A 5 10.47 8.80 31.15
C SER A 5 11.85 9.22 30.67
N ASN A 6 12.40 10.30 31.21
CA ASN A 6 13.68 10.87 30.80
C ASN A 6 14.69 10.67 31.94
N ASP A 7 15.73 9.87 31.72
CA ASP A 7 16.79 9.60 32.72
C ASP A 7 18.02 10.51 32.53
N GLY A 8 17.89 11.64 31.82
CA GLY A 8 18.94 12.65 31.64
C GLY A 8 19.87 12.41 30.45
N GLU A 9 20.07 11.16 30.03
CA GLU A 9 20.76 10.80 28.77
C GLU A 9 19.82 10.22 27.70
N VAL A 10 18.71 9.58 28.09
CA VAL A 10 17.82 8.87 27.18
C VAL A 10 16.35 9.05 27.58
N ILE A 11 15.49 9.27 26.58
CA ILE A 11 14.03 9.28 26.75
C ILE A 11 13.50 7.87 26.46
N ARG A 12 12.99 7.18 27.47
CA ARG A 12 12.28 5.92 27.37
C ARG A 12 10.77 6.15 27.26
N LEU A 13 10.14 5.57 26.25
CA LEU A 13 8.69 5.55 26.09
C LEU A 13 8.17 4.15 26.40
N SER A 14 7.52 3.99 27.55
CA SER A 14 6.87 2.73 27.92
C SER A 14 5.57 2.60 27.13
N ILE A 15 5.52 1.66 26.19
CA ILE A 15 4.31 1.33 25.44
C ILE A 15 3.58 0.22 26.20
N PRO A 16 2.46 0.50 26.89
CA PRO A 16 1.68 -0.54 27.53
C PRO A 16 1.11 -1.51 26.47
N PRO A 17 0.86 -2.78 26.85
CA PRO A 17 0.24 -3.73 25.93
C PRO A 17 -1.10 -3.17 25.45
N LEU A 18 -1.29 -3.17 24.12
CA LEU A 18 -2.52 -2.69 23.52
C LEU A 18 -3.69 -3.59 23.94
N THR A 19 -4.80 -2.98 24.34
CA THR A 19 -6.07 -3.68 24.54
C THR A 19 -6.56 -4.28 23.22
N GLU A 20 -7.39 -5.32 23.29
CA GLU A 20 -7.96 -5.96 22.09
C GLU A 20 -8.77 -4.96 21.23
N GLU A 21 -9.50 -4.05 21.87
CA GLU A 21 -10.23 -2.96 21.21
C GLU A 21 -9.27 -2.05 20.42
N ARG A 22 -8.13 -1.67 21.01
CA ARG A 22 -7.15 -0.83 20.32
C ARG A 22 -6.46 -1.56 19.17
N ARG A 23 -6.25 -2.87 19.28
CA ARG A 23 -5.73 -3.71 18.18
C ARG A 23 -6.72 -3.75 17.01
N LYS A 24 -8.01 -3.94 17.28
CA LYS A 24 -9.07 -3.90 16.25
C LYS A 24 -9.13 -2.56 15.52
N ASP A 25 -9.00 -1.45 16.25
CA ASP A 25 -8.93 -0.11 15.63
C ASP A 25 -7.74 0.04 14.70
N LEU A 26 -6.56 -0.44 15.11
CA LEU A 26 -5.34 -0.38 14.31
C LEU A 26 -5.43 -1.26 13.06
N VAL A 27 -6.06 -2.43 13.15
CA VAL A 27 -6.35 -3.27 11.97
C VAL A 27 -7.28 -2.53 11.01
N LYS A 28 -8.33 -1.89 11.52
CA LYS A 28 -9.27 -1.11 10.69
C LYS A 28 -8.57 0.06 9.99
N GLN A 29 -7.69 0.78 10.68
CA GLN A 29 -6.88 1.84 10.08
C GLN A 29 -5.95 1.27 9.00
N SER A 30 -5.23 0.18 9.31
CA SER A 30 -4.33 -0.46 8.35
C SER A 30 -5.06 -0.95 7.10
N LYS A 31 -6.31 -1.41 7.25
CA LYS A 31 -7.16 -1.83 6.15
C LYS A 31 -7.56 -0.66 5.26
N GLN A 32 -7.92 0.48 5.86
CA GLN A 32 -8.23 1.69 5.11
C GLN A 32 -7.03 2.12 4.26
N GLU A 33 -5.84 2.14 4.85
CA GLU A 33 -4.59 2.50 4.15
C GLU A 33 -4.30 1.55 2.98
N ALA A 34 -4.53 0.24 3.17
CA ALA A 34 -4.38 -0.76 2.12
C ALA A 34 -5.36 -0.55 0.97
N GLU A 35 -6.62 -0.20 1.24
CA GLU A 35 -7.60 0.09 0.20
C GLU A 35 -7.27 1.39 -0.56
N ASP A 36 -6.83 2.44 0.14
CA ASP A 36 -6.40 3.69 -0.48
C ASP A 36 -5.18 3.48 -1.39
N ALA A 37 -4.22 2.65 -0.96
CA ALA A 37 -3.08 2.24 -1.78
C ALA A 37 -3.53 1.49 -3.04
N LYS A 38 -4.49 0.55 -2.93
CA LYS A 38 -5.04 -0.17 -4.10
C LYS A 38 -5.75 0.79 -5.07
N ILE A 39 -6.50 1.77 -4.57
CA ILE A 39 -7.16 2.78 -5.41
C ILE A 39 -6.10 3.58 -6.17
N SER A 40 -5.04 4.01 -5.50
CA SER A 40 -3.92 4.73 -6.13
C SER A 40 -3.26 3.91 -7.25
N VAL A 41 -2.98 2.63 -7.01
CA VAL A 41 -2.42 1.71 -8.02
C VAL A 41 -3.36 1.54 -9.23
N ARG A 42 -4.68 1.44 -9.00
CA ARG A 42 -5.66 1.37 -10.10
C ARG A 42 -5.72 2.65 -10.92
N ASN A 43 -5.64 3.81 -10.26
CA ASN A 43 -5.60 5.11 -10.94
C ASN A 43 -4.32 5.25 -11.77
N ALA A 44 -3.16 4.92 -11.21
CA ALA A 44 -1.89 4.93 -11.95
C ALA A 44 -1.92 4.01 -13.18
N ARG A 45 -2.57 2.84 -13.08
CA ARG A 45 -2.78 1.95 -14.23
C ARG A 45 -3.61 2.62 -15.33
N ARG A 46 -4.69 3.30 -14.95
CA ARG A 46 -5.55 4.03 -15.89
C ARG A 46 -4.77 5.15 -16.59
N ASP A 47 -4.03 5.94 -15.84
CA ASP A 47 -3.22 7.04 -16.40
C ASP A 47 -2.15 6.51 -17.36
N ALA A 48 -1.51 5.38 -17.02
CA ALA A 48 -0.54 4.73 -17.90
C ALA A 48 -1.18 4.22 -19.21
N ILE A 49 -2.38 3.60 -19.14
CA ILE A 49 -3.11 3.15 -20.33
C ILE A 49 -3.53 4.34 -21.20
N ASP A 50 -4.02 5.43 -20.59
CA ASP A 50 -4.43 6.62 -21.32
C ASP A 50 -3.21 7.31 -21.98
N ALA A 51 -2.05 7.30 -21.33
CA ALA A 51 -0.78 7.73 -21.93
C ALA A 51 -0.37 6.86 -23.13
N ILE A 52 -0.44 5.52 -23.00
CA ILE A 52 -0.13 4.59 -24.11
C ILE A 52 -1.04 4.87 -25.32
N LYS A 53 -2.36 5.02 -25.09
CA LYS A 53 -3.32 5.33 -26.16
C LYS A 53 -3.01 6.67 -26.84
N LYS A 54 -2.53 7.67 -26.08
CA LYS A 54 -2.10 8.95 -26.64
C LYS A 54 -0.85 8.78 -27.51
N SER A 55 0.14 8.02 -27.05
CA SER A 55 1.36 7.73 -27.81
C SER A 55 1.07 6.96 -29.11
N VAL A 56 0.10 6.05 -29.13
CA VAL A 56 -0.35 5.38 -30.38
C VAL A 56 -0.87 6.40 -31.40
N LYS A 57 -1.67 7.39 -30.95
CA LYS A 57 -2.14 8.47 -31.84
C LYS A 57 -1.02 9.37 -32.35
N GLU A 58 0.06 9.50 -31.58
CA GLU A 58 1.26 10.28 -31.95
C GLU A 58 2.21 9.52 -32.89
N GLY A 59 1.92 8.25 -33.21
CA GLY A 59 2.65 7.46 -34.20
C GLY A 59 3.39 6.25 -33.65
N THR A 60 3.21 5.90 -32.37
CA THR A 60 3.78 4.66 -31.80
C THR A 60 3.11 3.42 -32.41
N PRO A 61 3.88 2.38 -32.80
CA PRO A 61 3.31 1.14 -33.33
C PRO A 61 2.35 0.44 -32.36
N GLU A 62 1.28 -0.15 -32.89
CA GLU A 62 0.27 -0.85 -32.09
C GLU A 62 0.82 -2.07 -31.33
N ASP A 63 1.83 -2.74 -31.88
CA ASP A 63 2.49 -3.88 -31.22
C ASP A 63 3.21 -3.44 -29.93
N VAL A 64 3.93 -2.32 -29.99
CA VAL A 64 4.62 -1.73 -28.82
C VAL A 64 3.61 -1.28 -27.77
N ALA A 65 2.46 -0.77 -28.19
CA ALA A 65 1.39 -0.37 -27.28
C ALA A 65 0.78 -1.57 -26.55
N LYS A 66 0.52 -2.68 -27.24
CA LYS A 66 0.04 -3.93 -26.62
C LYS A 66 1.03 -4.49 -25.61
N ASP A 67 2.33 -4.48 -25.93
CA ASP A 67 3.38 -4.91 -25.01
C ASP A 67 3.48 -3.99 -23.78
N GLY A 68 3.30 -2.68 -23.99
CA GLY A 68 3.20 -1.68 -22.92
C GLY A 68 2.02 -1.94 -21.99
N GLU A 69 0.82 -2.18 -22.54
CA GLU A 69 -0.38 -2.51 -21.76
C GLU A 69 -0.19 -3.80 -20.96
N ALA A 70 0.38 -4.85 -21.57
CA ALA A 70 0.67 -6.11 -20.90
C ALA A 70 1.67 -5.93 -19.74
N SER A 71 2.68 -5.05 -19.93
CA SER A 71 3.67 -4.74 -18.90
C SER A 71 3.05 -3.95 -17.74
N VAL A 72 2.21 -2.95 -18.05
CA VAL A 72 1.46 -2.18 -17.06
C VAL A 72 0.54 -3.09 -16.23
N GLN A 73 -0.14 -4.04 -16.88
CA GLN A 73 -1.01 -5.01 -16.21
C GLN A 73 -0.21 -5.92 -15.25
N LYS A 74 0.94 -6.45 -15.69
CA LYS A 74 1.83 -7.24 -14.83
C LYS A 74 2.29 -6.47 -13.58
N VAL A 75 2.66 -5.20 -13.76
CA VAL A 75 3.09 -4.33 -12.66
C VAL A 75 1.94 -4.03 -11.70
N HIS A 76 0.75 -3.73 -12.23
CA HIS A 76 -0.47 -3.55 -11.43
C HIS A 76 -0.74 -4.78 -10.56
N ASP A 77 -0.79 -5.97 -11.16
CA ASP A 77 -1.15 -7.20 -10.45
C ASP A 77 -0.10 -7.56 -9.39
N LYS A 78 1.19 -7.29 -9.67
CA LYS A 78 2.27 -7.43 -8.70
C LYS A 78 2.05 -6.54 -7.48
N TYR A 79 1.77 -5.25 -7.68
CA TYR A 79 1.62 -4.31 -6.55
C TYR A 79 0.33 -4.54 -5.76
N ILE A 80 -0.77 -4.93 -6.41
CA ILE A 80 -2.00 -5.32 -5.70
C ILE A 80 -1.70 -6.51 -4.77
N LYS A 81 -1.02 -7.54 -5.27
CA LYS A 81 -0.64 -8.69 -4.46
C LYS A 81 0.28 -8.31 -3.29
N GLN A 82 1.26 -7.43 -3.53
CA GLN A 82 2.16 -6.95 -2.48
C GLN A 82 1.41 -6.17 -1.38
N ILE A 83 0.42 -5.35 -1.75
CA ILE A 83 -0.40 -4.61 -0.78
C ILE A 83 -1.20 -5.60 0.08
N ASP A 84 -1.80 -6.63 -0.53
CA ASP A 84 -2.55 -7.65 0.20
C ASP A 84 -1.65 -8.46 1.16
N GLU A 85 -0.45 -8.85 0.70
CA GLU A 85 0.54 -9.56 1.52
C GLU A 85 1.02 -8.70 2.71
N LEU A 86 1.29 -7.41 2.48
CA LEU A 86 1.69 -6.46 3.53
C LEU A 86 0.59 -6.24 4.55
N PHE A 87 -0.66 -6.07 4.09
CA PHE A 87 -1.80 -5.92 4.98
C PHE A 87 -1.99 -7.17 5.85
N ALA A 88 -1.96 -8.37 5.26
CA ALA A 88 -2.09 -9.62 5.99
C ALA A 88 -0.97 -9.82 7.03
N ALA A 89 0.28 -9.47 6.67
CA ALA A 89 1.40 -9.50 7.60
C ALA A 89 1.18 -8.52 8.76
N LYS A 90 0.72 -7.29 8.47
CA LYS A 90 0.47 -6.27 9.49
C LYS A 90 -0.70 -6.60 10.40
N GLU A 91 -1.78 -7.14 9.84
CA GLU A 91 -2.92 -7.62 10.61
C GLU A 91 -2.50 -8.73 11.58
N LYS A 92 -1.71 -9.69 11.11
CA LYS A 92 -1.16 -10.76 11.96
C LYS A 92 -0.25 -10.21 13.05
N GLU A 93 0.64 -9.26 12.73
CA GLU A 93 1.50 -8.60 13.71
C GLU A 93 0.69 -7.85 14.79
N ILE A 94 -0.36 -7.13 14.39
CA ILE A 94 -1.23 -6.39 15.32
C ILE A 94 -2.03 -7.35 16.22
N MET A 95 -2.40 -8.53 15.72
CA MET A 95 -3.23 -9.50 16.46
C MET A 95 -2.42 -10.50 17.29
N THR A 96 -1.15 -10.71 16.96
CA THR A 96 -0.26 -11.60 17.71
C THR A 96 0.43 -10.82 18.84
N VAL A 97 0.68 -11.47 19.98
CA VAL A 97 1.50 -10.96 21.09
C VAL A 97 2.75 -11.82 21.18
#